data_AF-A0A6M2DZJ2-F1
#
_entry.id   AF-A0A6M2DZJ2-F1
#
_cell.length_a   1.000
_cell.length_b   1.000
_cell.length_c   1.000
_cell.angle_alpha   90.00
_cell.angle_beta   90.00
_cell.angle_gamma   90.00
#
_symmetry.space_group_name_H-M   'P 1'
#
loop_
_entity.id
_entity.type
_entity.pdbx_description
1 polymer ?
#
loop_
_entity_poly.entity_id
_entity_poly.type
_entity_poly.pdbx_seq_one_letter_code
_entity_poly.pdbx_strand_id
1 'polypeptide(L)'
;MFVSSLQLVCYIACFFTVVRGESHSAMIAGENAQVGEFPHQVSIRYQGKHICGGAIIHKSYILTAAHCVYNKDREKFTVVSGTIYLSKGGQEHIIDKIQCHKKYSRRTTENDIAIIKLQKPIRFNKFQYPIQLTRNYSKRNVDGVVSGWGKIVGDSGGPLVKQGNNKLELIGVASWVWKYCAQGKPDVFTSVFYYQNWINQSIHNLSTTINNKLIM
;
A
#
# COMPACT_ATOMS: atom_id res chain seq x y z
N MET A 1 44.12 3.54 -71.49
CA MET A 1 45.09 2.53 -71.00
C MET A 1 44.86 2.33 -69.51
N PHE A 2 44.57 1.08 -69.10
CA PHE A 2 44.61 0.51 -67.75
C PHE A 2 43.65 1.08 -66.69
N VAL A 3 42.48 0.49 -66.46
CA VAL A 3 42.11 -0.75 -65.70
C VAL A 3 42.39 -0.67 -64.19
N SER A 4 41.36 -1.04 -63.43
CA SER A 4 41.35 -1.62 -62.07
C SER A 4 41.62 -0.74 -60.85
N SER A 5 40.61 -0.60 -60.00
CA SER A 5 40.56 -1.39 -58.76
C SER A 5 39.23 -1.17 -58.03
N LEU A 6 38.51 -2.27 -57.87
CA LEU A 6 37.33 -2.40 -57.05
C LEU A 6 37.79 -2.45 -55.58
N GLN A 7 37.49 -1.43 -54.78
CA GLN A 7 37.54 -1.53 -53.32
C GLN A 7 36.13 -1.47 -52.77
N LEU A 8 35.63 -2.66 -52.45
CA LEU A 8 34.42 -2.91 -51.68
C LEU A 8 34.66 -2.39 -50.25
N VAL A 9 34.35 -1.12 -49.99
CA VAL A 9 34.30 -0.60 -48.61
C VAL A 9 33.00 -1.06 -47.99
N CYS A 10 33.09 -2.15 -47.23
CA CYS A 10 32.05 -2.69 -46.40
C CYS A 10 31.72 -1.66 -45.30
N TYR A 11 30.73 -0.80 -45.53
CA TYR A 11 30.15 0.00 -44.45
C TYR A 11 29.40 -0.94 -43.51
N ILE A 12 30.11 -1.42 -42.49
CA ILE A 12 29.47 -1.94 -41.28
C ILE A 12 28.72 -0.74 -40.70
N ALA A 13 27.44 -0.63 -41.05
CA ALA A 13 26.51 0.13 -40.24
C ALA A 13 26.49 -0.58 -38.87
N CYS A 14 27.36 -0.13 -37.97
CA CYS A 14 27.08 -0.22 -36.55
C CYS A 14 25.78 0.56 -36.35
N PHE A 15 24.66 -0.11 -36.57
CA PHE A 15 23.47 0.13 -35.78
C PHE A 15 23.92 -0.11 -34.33
N PHE A 16 24.53 0.91 -33.73
CA PHE A 16 24.34 1.15 -32.32
C PHE A 16 22.84 1.34 -32.20
N THR A 17 22.12 0.24 -32.01
CA THR A 17 20.87 0.30 -31.28
C THR A 17 21.28 0.95 -29.97
N VAL A 18 20.99 2.24 -29.86
CA VAL A 18 20.93 2.88 -28.56
C VAL A 18 19.87 2.08 -27.84
N VAL A 19 20.28 1.08 -27.07
CA VAL A 19 19.44 0.48 -26.06
C VAL A 19 19.23 1.61 -25.07
N ARG A 20 18.20 2.42 -25.33
CA ARG A 20 17.59 3.26 -24.31
C ARG A 20 17.05 2.24 -23.31
N GLY A 21 17.83 1.95 -22.27
CA GLY A 21 17.29 1.29 -21.10
C GLY A 21 16.11 2.13 -20.64
N GLU A 22 14.92 1.55 -20.67
CA GLU A 22 13.74 2.20 -20.11
C GLU A 22 14.08 2.52 -18.66
N SER A 23 14.22 3.82 -18.36
CA SER A 23 14.31 4.28 -17.00
C SER A 23 13.05 3.80 -16.30
N HIS A 24 13.20 2.86 -15.37
CA HIS A 24 12.11 2.40 -14.51
C HIS A 24 11.35 3.64 -14.02
N SER A 25 10.10 3.77 -14.45
CA SER A 25 9.29 4.94 -14.22
C SER A 25 9.24 5.23 -12.72
N ALA A 26 9.88 6.32 -12.31
CA ALA A 26 9.56 6.94 -11.04
C ALA A 26 8.08 7.35 -11.08
N MET A 27 7.39 7.31 -9.94
CA MET A 27 6.03 7.85 -9.81
C MET A 27 6.05 9.37 -10.06
N ILE A 28 5.97 9.78 -11.34
CA ILE A 28 6.10 11.17 -11.79
C ILE A 28 4.76 11.74 -12.27
N ALA A 29 3.73 10.91 -12.48
CA ALA A 29 2.42 11.38 -12.95
C ALA A 29 1.27 10.50 -12.44
N GLY A 30 0.90 10.66 -11.16
CA GLY A 30 -0.35 10.08 -10.65
C GLY A 30 -1.59 10.83 -11.16
N GLU A 31 -2.71 10.14 -11.28
CA GLU A 31 -3.99 10.72 -11.68
C GLU A 31 -4.94 10.83 -10.47
N ASN A 32 -5.93 11.73 -10.55
CA ASN A 32 -6.97 11.80 -9.53
C ASN A 32 -7.88 10.58 -9.62
N ALA A 33 -7.94 9.79 -8.55
CA ALA A 33 -8.85 8.65 -8.47
C ALA A 33 -10.32 9.09 -8.53
N GLN A 34 -11.14 8.29 -9.19
CA GLN A 34 -12.59 8.44 -9.19
C GLN A 34 -13.17 8.10 -7.81
N VAL A 35 -14.31 8.69 -7.48
CA VAL A 35 -15.00 8.39 -6.21
C VAL A 35 -15.43 6.93 -6.20
N GLY A 36 -14.86 6.15 -5.28
CA GLY A 36 -15.15 4.72 -5.14
C GLY A 36 -14.25 3.80 -5.97
N GLU A 37 -13.23 4.32 -6.66
CA GLU A 37 -12.27 3.51 -7.42
C GLU A 37 -11.45 2.57 -6.51
N PHE A 38 -11.00 3.09 -5.37
CA PHE A 38 -10.28 2.33 -4.34
C PHE A 38 -11.10 2.28 -3.04
N PRO A 39 -12.19 1.50 -2.98
CA PRO A 39 -13.14 1.53 -1.85
C PRO A 39 -12.56 0.93 -0.56
N HIS A 40 -11.37 0.34 -0.64
CA HIS A 40 -10.60 -0.17 0.50
C HIS A 40 -9.65 0.87 1.10
N GLN A 41 -9.38 1.97 0.40
CA GLN A 41 -8.48 3.02 0.87
C GLN A 41 -9.06 3.71 2.11
N VAL A 42 -8.22 3.90 3.13
CA VAL A 42 -8.60 4.69 4.31
C VAL A 42 -7.53 5.73 4.65
N SER A 43 -7.99 6.81 5.27
CA SER A 43 -7.14 7.81 5.90
C SER A 43 -7.05 7.51 7.40
N ILE A 44 -5.86 7.18 7.89
CA ILE A 44 -5.57 7.11 9.32
C ILE A 44 -5.19 8.51 9.80
N ARG A 45 -5.91 8.98 10.81
CA ARG A 45 -5.75 10.33 11.37
C ARG A 45 -5.25 10.26 12.80
N TYR A 46 -4.40 11.21 13.16
CA TYR A 46 -3.96 11.44 14.53
C TYR A 46 -4.27 12.89 14.89
N GLN A 47 -5.06 13.09 15.96
CA GLN A 47 -5.57 14.40 16.37
C GLN A 47 -6.26 15.14 15.21
N GLY A 48 -7.12 14.43 14.47
CA GLY A 48 -7.89 14.95 13.34
C GLY A 48 -7.10 15.18 12.05
N LYS A 49 -5.78 15.04 12.06
CA LYS A 49 -4.92 15.23 10.87
C LYS A 49 -4.59 13.90 10.23
N HIS A 50 -4.71 13.82 8.90
CA HIS A 50 -4.23 12.68 8.13
C HIS A 50 -2.71 12.50 8.32
N ILE A 51 -2.30 11.29 8.71
CA ILE A 51 -0.89 10.95 8.90
C ILE A 51 -0.43 9.72 8.11
N CYS A 52 -1.34 8.80 7.78
CA CYS A 52 -1.03 7.56 7.07
C CYS A 52 -2.24 7.07 6.28
N GLY A 53 -1.99 6.20 5.31
CA GLY A 53 -2.97 5.37 4.64
C GLY A 53 -3.21 4.03 5.36
N GLY A 54 -4.15 3.26 4.81
CA GLY A 54 -4.44 1.90 5.22
C GLY A 54 -5.41 1.23 4.25
N ALA A 55 -5.64 -0.06 4.46
CA ALA A 55 -6.56 -0.85 3.66
C ALA A 55 -7.63 -1.53 4.52
N ILE A 56 -8.90 -1.44 4.12
CA ILE A 56 -9.98 -2.26 4.66
C ILE A 56 -9.75 -3.70 4.23
N ILE A 57 -9.48 -4.60 5.18
CA ILE A 57 -9.30 -6.04 4.91
C ILE A 57 -10.47 -6.88 5.46
N HIS A 58 -11.31 -6.27 6.30
CA HIS A 58 -12.53 -6.84 6.86
C HIS A 58 -13.44 -5.72 7.40
N LYS A 59 -14.71 -6.01 7.72
CA LYS A 59 -15.68 -5.00 8.23
C LYS A 59 -15.20 -4.24 9.46
N SER A 60 -14.31 -4.82 10.25
CA SER A 60 -13.79 -4.21 11.49
C SER A 60 -12.27 -4.14 11.54
N TYR A 61 -11.55 -4.51 10.47
CA TYR A 61 -10.09 -4.55 10.49
C TYR A 61 -9.49 -3.78 9.31
N ILE A 62 -8.54 -2.92 9.66
CA ILE A 62 -7.72 -2.14 8.75
C ILE A 62 -6.28 -2.65 8.87
N LEU A 63 -5.63 -2.85 7.74
CA LEU A 63 -4.20 -3.12 7.66
C LEU A 63 -3.44 -1.83 7.36
N THR A 64 -2.31 -1.62 8.05
CA THR A 64 -1.43 -0.46 7.83
C THR A 64 -0.01 -0.80 8.29
N ALA A 65 0.91 0.16 8.20
CA ALA A 65 2.27 0.04 8.69
C ALA A 65 2.33 0.22 10.22
N ALA A 66 3.27 -0.46 10.89
CA ALA A 66 3.46 -0.30 12.33
C ALA A 66 4.00 1.08 12.68
N HIS A 67 4.89 1.65 11.87
CA HIS A 67 5.49 2.97 12.13
C HIS A 67 4.44 4.09 12.18
N CYS A 68 3.28 3.92 11.54
CA CYS A 68 2.17 4.87 11.58
C CYS A 68 1.55 4.98 12.98
N VAL A 69 1.53 3.89 13.74
CA VAL A 69 0.74 3.74 14.97
C VAL A 69 1.55 3.39 16.22
N TYR A 70 2.80 2.97 16.05
CA TYR A 70 3.64 2.52 17.14
C TYR A 70 3.95 3.64 18.14
N ASN A 71 3.83 3.31 19.44
CA ASN A 71 4.11 4.19 20.57
C ASN A 71 3.37 5.54 20.52
N LYS A 72 2.09 5.51 20.09
CA LYS A 72 1.19 6.66 20.04
C LYS A 72 -0.11 6.33 20.76
N ASP A 73 -0.72 7.33 21.40
CA ASP A 73 -1.98 7.15 22.14
C ASP A 73 -3.12 6.78 21.19
N ARG A 74 -3.75 5.63 21.42
CA ARG A 74 -4.85 5.08 20.61
C ARG A 74 -6.03 6.05 20.53
N GLU A 75 -6.35 6.72 21.64
CA GLU A 75 -7.51 7.60 21.82
C GLU A 75 -7.44 8.84 20.91
N LYS A 76 -6.25 9.19 20.44
CA LYS A 76 -6.04 10.31 19.51
C LYS A 76 -6.20 9.90 18.04
N PHE A 77 -6.41 8.61 17.76
CA PHE A 77 -6.56 8.12 16.40
C PHE A 77 -8.02 7.99 15.96
N THR A 78 -8.25 8.29 14.69
CA THR A 78 -9.46 7.91 13.97
C THR A 78 -9.11 7.32 12.61
N VAL A 79 -10.01 6.53 12.04
CA VAL A 79 -9.93 6.05 10.65
C VAL A 79 -11.06 6.68 9.86
N VAL A 80 -10.78 7.25 8.69
CA VAL A 80 -11.81 7.77 7.77
C VAL A 80 -11.82 6.95 6.49
N SER A 81 -13.00 6.46 6.09
CA SER A 81 -13.21 5.66 4.88
C SER A 81 -14.31 6.25 3.97
N GLY A 82 -14.35 5.85 2.71
CA GLY A 82 -15.44 6.22 1.79
C GLY A 82 -15.38 7.65 1.24
N THR A 83 -14.19 8.26 1.17
CA THR A 83 -13.99 9.58 0.56
C THR A 83 -12.62 9.66 -0.10
N ILE A 84 -12.53 10.44 -1.17
CA ILE A 84 -11.26 10.82 -1.81
C ILE A 84 -10.73 12.16 -1.29
N TYR A 85 -11.46 12.85 -0.40
CA TYR A 85 -11.09 14.16 0.13
C TYR A 85 -10.66 14.06 1.61
N LEU A 86 -9.51 14.65 1.94
CA LEU A 86 -9.08 14.76 3.35
C LEU A 86 -9.92 15.74 4.16
N SER A 87 -10.58 16.70 3.52
CA SER A 87 -11.31 17.79 4.19
C SER A 87 -12.80 17.52 4.40
N LYS A 88 -13.41 16.56 3.69
CA LYS A 88 -14.87 16.35 3.72
C LYS A 88 -15.31 14.96 3.28
N GLY A 89 -16.54 14.62 3.63
CA GLY A 89 -17.18 13.36 3.26
C GLY A 89 -16.61 12.14 4.00
N GLY A 90 -17.08 10.96 3.59
CA GLY A 90 -16.68 9.70 4.20
C GLY A 90 -17.29 9.48 5.58
N GLN A 91 -16.83 8.42 6.25
CA GLN A 91 -17.25 8.03 7.58
C GLN A 91 -16.03 7.93 8.49
N GLU A 92 -16.08 8.59 9.64
CA GLU A 92 -15.08 8.46 10.69
C GLU A 92 -15.40 7.28 11.61
N HIS A 93 -14.36 6.53 11.99
CA HIS A 93 -14.43 5.32 12.80
C HIS A 93 -13.48 5.44 14.00
N ILE A 94 -14.02 5.11 15.18
CA ILE A 94 -13.26 5.01 16.43
C ILE A 94 -12.52 3.67 16.47
N ILE A 95 -11.27 3.71 16.94
CA ILE A 95 -10.41 2.53 17.07
C ILE A 95 -10.66 1.85 18.41
N ASP A 96 -10.95 0.55 18.38
CA ASP A 96 -11.01 -0.32 19.57
C ASP A 96 -9.61 -0.74 20.02
N LYS A 97 -8.80 -1.26 19.09
CA LYS A 97 -7.47 -1.80 19.40
C LYS A 97 -6.50 -1.62 18.25
N ILE A 98 -5.24 -1.39 18.59
CA ILE A 98 -4.11 -1.38 17.66
C ILE A 98 -3.19 -2.53 18.03
N GLN A 99 -2.80 -3.32 17.03
CA GLN A 99 -1.87 -4.43 17.20
C GLN A 99 -0.74 -4.31 16.18
N CYS A 100 0.43 -3.88 16.62
CA CYS A 100 1.66 -3.97 15.83
C CYS A 100 2.18 -5.41 15.83
N HIS A 101 2.95 -5.78 14.82
CA HIS A 101 3.71 -7.02 14.86
C HIS A 101 4.65 -7.04 16.08
N LYS A 102 4.68 -8.14 16.83
CA LYS A 102 5.41 -8.21 18.12
C LYS A 102 6.91 -7.96 17.98
N LYS A 103 7.48 -8.29 16.81
CA LYS A 103 8.89 -8.09 16.46
C LYS A 103 9.15 -6.78 15.69
N TYR A 104 8.20 -5.85 15.67
CA TYR A 104 8.41 -4.57 15.01
C TYR A 104 9.57 -3.80 15.68
N SER A 105 10.49 -3.32 14.87
CA SER A 105 11.66 -2.54 15.31
C SER A 105 11.63 -1.17 14.65
N ARG A 106 11.47 -0.10 15.43
CA ARG A 106 11.54 1.28 14.91
C ARG A 106 12.92 1.65 14.37
N ARG A 107 13.99 0.98 14.84
CA ARG A 107 15.38 1.27 14.42
C ARG A 107 15.68 0.73 13.02
N THR A 108 15.28 -0.52 12.77
CA THR A 108 15.56 -1.24 11.50
C THR A 108 14.36 -1.22 10.54
N THR A 109 13.18 -0.86 11.05
CA THR A 109 11.88 -0.95 10.36
C THR A 109 11.51 -2.36 9.89
N GLU A 110 12.09 -3.36 10.55
CA GLU A 110 11.67 -4.75 10.35
C GLU A 110 10.27 -4.97 10.94
N ASN A 111 9.51 -5.84 10.28
CA ASN A 111 8.13 -6.18 10.65
C ASN A 111 7.20 -4.96 10.75
N ASP A 112 7.34 -4.03 9.80
CA ASP A 112 6.53 -2.82 9.72
C ASP A 112 5.11 -3.07 9.22
N ILE A 113 4.30 -3.69 10.10
CA ILE A 113 2.91 -4.04 9.83
C ILE A 113 2.07 -3.99 11.12
N ALA A 114 0.88 -3.46 11.02
CA ALA A 114 -0.08 -3.35 12.11
C ALA A 114 -1.52 -3.59 11.64
N ILE A 115 -2.33 -4.10 12.56
CA ILE A 115 -3.79 -4.23 12.40
C ILE A 115 -4.47 -3.26 13.37
N ILE A 116 -5.40 -2.49 12.82
CA ILE A 116 -6.31 -1.64 13.58
C ILE A 116 -7.67 -2.33 13.59
N LYS A 117 -8.23 -2.53 14.78
CA LYS A 117 -9.60 -2.97 14.99
C LYS A 117 -10.49 -1.78 15.28
N LEU A 118 -11.59 -1.67 14.54
CA LEU A 118 -12.60 -0.63 14.72
C LEU A 118 -13.61 -1.03 15.81
N GLN A 119 -14.11 -0.05 16.55
CA GLN A 119 -15.13 -0.26 17.59
C GLN A 119 -16.48 -0.67 16.99
N LYS A 120 -16.85 -0.10 15.85
CA LYS A 120 -18.06 -0.45 15.09
C LYS A 120 -17.67 -0.96 13.69
N PRO A 121 -18.32 -2.00 13.17
CA PRO A 121 -18.08 -2.47 11.82
C PRO A 121 -18.50 -1.43 10.78
N ILE A 122 -17.71 -1.31 9.72
CA ILE A 122 -18.02 -0.56 8.50
C ILE A 122 -19.23 -1.22 7.83
N ARG A 123 -20.19 -0.39 7.41
CA ARG A 123 -21.28 -0.83 6.53
C ARG A 123 -20.80 -0.75 5.09
N PHE A 124 -20.62 -1.90 4.45
CA PHE A 124 -20.10 -1.93 3.09
C PHE A 124 -21.09 -1.36 2.07
N ASN A 125 -20.53 -0.67 1.08
CA ASN A 125 -21.22 -0.09 -0.07
C ASN A 125 -20.21 0.16 -1.19
N LYS A 126 -20.62 0.84 -2.26
CA LYS A 126 -19.75 1.15 -3.41
C LYS A 126 -18.50 1.98 -3.09
N PHE A 127 -18.46 2.68 -1.95
CA PHE A 127 -17.33 3.51 -1.53
C PHE A 127 -16.50 2.87 -0.42
N GLN A 128 -17.00 1.80 0.19
CA GLN A 128 -16.42 1.14 1.35
C GLN A 128 -16.53 -0.37 1.16
N TYR A 129 -15.44 -1.00 0.72
CA TYR A 129 -15.43 -2.43 0.44
C TYR A 129 -14.03 -3.00 0.71
N PRO A 130 -13.92 -4.22 1.28
CA PRO A 130 -12.62 -4.78 1.62
C PRO A 130 -11.84 -5.20 0.37
N ILE A 131 -10.52 -5.07 0.44
CA ILE A 131 -9.58 -5.64 -0.53
C ILE A 131 -9.21 -7.08 -0.11
N GLN A 132 -9.07 -7.96 -1.09
CA GLN A 132 -8.61 -9.33 -0.83
C GLN A 132 -7.09 -9.35 -0.65
N LEU A 133 -6.60 -10.08 0.34
CA LEU A 133 -5.16 -10.34 0.47
C LEU A 133 -4.69 -11.25 -0.66
N THR A 134 -3.56 -10.92 -1.29
CA THR A 134 -2.92 -11.84 -2.26
C THR A 134 -2.75 -13.20 -1.61
N ARG A 135 -3.07 -14.30 -2.31
CA ARG A 135 -2.85 -15.67 -1.82
C ARG A 135 -1.56 -16.29 -2.33
N ASN A 136 -1.05 -15.76 -3.44
CA ASN A 136 0.12 -16.27 -4.11
C ASN A 136 1.24 -15.24 -4.04
N TYR A 137 2.47 -15.75 -4.06
CA TYR A 137 3.63 -14.90 -4.32
C TYR A 137 3.49 -14.29 -5.72
N SER A 138 3.60 -12.97 -5.82
CA SER A 138 3.60 -12.29 -7.11
C SER A 138 4.89 -12.63 -7.85
N LYS A 139 4.79 -13.00 -9.12
CA LYS A 139 5.97 -13.10 -9.99
C LYS A 139 6.71 -11.75 -10.01
N ARG A 140 8.00 -11.76 -10.35
CA ARG A 140 8.76 -10.51 -10.57
C ARG A 140 8.12 -9.72 -11.72
N ASN A 141 8.25 -8.40 -11.69
CA ASN A 141 7.77 -7.46 -12.72
C ASN A 141 6.26 -7.51 -12.94
N VAL A 142 5.49 -7.37 -11.86
CA VAL A 142 4.03 -7.22 -11.92
C VAL A 142 3.68 -5.76 -11.72
N ASP A 143 2.81 -5.23 -12.59
CA ASP A 143 2.29 -3.87 -12.45
C ASP A 143 1.43 -3.75 -11.19
N GLY A 144 1.69 -2.69 -10.42
CA GLY A 144 1.00 -2.39 -9.19
C GLY A 144 0.45 -0.97 -9.19
N VAL A 145 -0.67 -0.78 -8.49
CA VAL A 145 -1.29 0.52 -8.27
C VAL A 145 -1.14 0.88 -6.80
N VAL A 146 -0.67 2.09 -6.55
CA VAL A 146 -0.64 2.73 -5.22
C VAL A 146 -1.68 3.83 -5.23
N SER A 147 -2.51 3.89 -4.19
CA SER A 147 -3.48 4.97 -4.02
C SER A 147 -3.29 5.67 -2.67
N GLY A 148 -3.49 6.98 -2.67
CA GLY A 148 -3.15 7.86 -1.56
C GLY A 148 -3.47 9.31 -1.85
N TRP A 149 -3.03 10.21 -0.96
CA TRP A 149 -3.26 11.65 -1.05
C TRP A 149 -1.98 12.44 -1.37
N GLY A 150 -0.92 11.78 -1.82
CA GLY A 150 0.27 12.43 -2.38
C GLY A 150 1.10 13.19 -1.36
N LYS A 151 0.81 13.03 -0.06
CA LYS A 151 1.78 13.42 0.98
C LYS A 151 2.76 12.27 1.06
N ILE A 152 4.01 12.54 0.71
CA ILE A 152 5.11 11.56 0.75
C ILE A 152 5.16 10.78 2.07
N VAL A 153 4.83 11.44 3.19
CA VAL A 153 4.71 10.81 4.52
C VAL A 153 3.28 10.31 4.83
N GLY A 154 2.26 10.90 4.21
CA GLY A 154 0.84 10.54 4.41
C GLY A 154 0.39 9.28 3.70
N ASP A 155 1.08 8.86 2.63
CA ASP A 155 0.76 7.63 1.91
C ASP A 155 1.39 6.38 2.57
N SER A 156 2.28 6.57 3.56
CA SER A 156 2.78 5.50 4.41
C SER A 156 1.64 4.69 5.01
N GLY A 157 1.81 3.36 5.08
CA GLY A 157 0.77 2.42 5.50
C GLY A 157 -0.33 2.18 4.47
N GLY A 158 -0.34 2.92 3.34
CA GLY A 158 -1.28 2.75 2.25
C GLY A 158 -1.09 1.44 1.46
N PRO A 159 -2.10 1.03 0.68
CA PRO A 159 -2.09 -0.21 -0.07
C PRO A 159 -1.27 -0.10 -1.37
N LEU A 160 -0.48 -1.15 -1.63
CA LEU A 160 -0.05 -1.52 -2.97
C LEU A 160 -0.89 -2.71 -3.44
N VAL A 161 -1.64 -2.52 -4.52
CA VAL A 161 -2.51 -3.55 -5.11
C VAL A 161 -2.02 -3.95 -6.49
N LYS A 162 -2.35 -5.18 -6.90
CA LYS A 162 -2.20 -5.64 -8.29
C LYS A 162 -3.53 -6.15 -8.82
N GLN A 163 -3.64 -6.24 -10.14
CA GLN A 163 -4.71 -6.99 -10.77
C GLN A 163 -4.44 -8.51 -10.63
N GLY A 164 -5.38 -9.23 -10.01
CA GLY A 164 -5.41 -10.69 -9.97
C GLY A 164 -6.37 -11.27 -11.02
N ASN A 165 -6.84 -12.52 -10.81
CA ASN A 165 -7.81 -13.21 -11.67
C ASN A 165 -9.22 -12.59 -11.54
N ASN A 166 -9.38 -11.36 -12.06
CA ASN A 166 -10.60 -10.54 -12.10
C ASN A 166 -10.92 -9.70 -10.85
N LYS A 167 -10.00 -9.59 -9.90
CA LYS A 167 -10.14 -8.70 -8.72
C LYS A 167 -8.79 -8.11 -8.35
N LEU A 168 -8.81 -6.93 -7.72
CA LEU A 168 -7.62 -6.36 -7.11
C LEU A 168 -7.22 -7.17 -5.87
N GLU A 169 -5.92 -7.39 -5.72
CA GLU A 169 -5.32 -8.08 -4.58
C GLU A 169 -4.32 -7.18 -3.88
N LEU A 170 -4.39 -7.10 -2.55
CA LEU A 170 -3.42 -6.40 -1.72
C LEU A 170 -2.14 -7.22 -1.62
N ILE A 171 -1.04 -6.65 -2.15
CA ILE A 171 0.28 -7.30 -2.19
C ILE A 171 1.30 -6.63 -1.26
N GLY A 172 1.10 -5.36 -0.93
CA GLY A 172 2.02 -4.61 -0.10
C GLY A 172 1.34 -3.54 0.75
N VAL A 173 2.05 -3.14 1.81
CA VAL A 173 1.73 -1.99 2.66
C VAL A 173 2.92 -1.03 2.57
N ALA A 174 2.71 0.23 2.23
CA ALA A 174 3.78 1.22 2.10
C ALA A 174 4.52 1.37 3.44
N SER A 175 5.84 1.15 3.45
CA SER A 175 6.65 1.13 4.67
C SER A 175 7.65 2.30 4.66
N TRP A 176 8.64 2.25 3.77
CA TRP A 176 9.59 3.34 3.59
C TRP A 176 9.31 4.01 2.26
N VAL A 177 8.65 5.16 2.35
CA VAL A 177 8.45 6.07 1.22
C VAL A 177 9.51 7.16 1.32
N TRP A 178 10.34 7.32 0.30
CA TRP A 178 11.46 8.27 0.37
C TRP A 178 10.91 9.70 0.37
N LYS A 179 11.45 10.58 1.23
CA LYS A 179 11.00 11.98 1.44
C LYS A 179 10.89 12.81 0.16
N TYR A 180 11.53 12.37 -0.93
CA TYR A 180 11.45 13.02 -2.23
C TYR A 180 11.05 11.97 -3.27
N CYS A 181 9.91 12.19 -3.93
CA CYS A 181 9.51 11.40 -5.09
C CYS A 181 10.57 11.53 -6.20
N ALA A 182 10.64 10.53 -7.08
CA ALA A 182 11.33 10.64 -8.37
C ALA A 182 12.84 10.93 -8.35
N GLN A 183 13.54 10.62 -7.25
CA GLN A 183 15.01 10.71 -7.17
C GLN A 183 15.74 9.41 -7.54
N GLY A 184 15.08 8.51 -8.29
CA GLY A 184 15.68 7.23 -8.71
C GLY A 184 15.85 6.20 -7.59
N LYS A 185 15.22 6.40 -6.42
CA LYS A 185 15.14 5.40 -5.35
C LYS A 185 13.75 4.77 -5.33
N PRO A 186 13.64 3.43 -5.27
CA PRO A 186 12.35 2.77 -5.18
C PRO A 186 11.74 2.94 -3.78
N ASP A 187 10.42 3.03 -3.74
CA ASP A 187 9.67 2.90 -2.49
C ASP A 187 9.68 1.45 -2.00
N VAL A 188 9.66 1.26 -0.68
CA VAL A 188 9.71 -0.06 -0.04
C VAL A 188 8.38 -0.37 0.63
N PHE A 189 7.87 -1.57 0.34
CA PHE A 189 6.59 -2.06 0.83
C PHE A 189 6.79 -3.31 1.68
N THR A 190 6.06 -3.40 2.79
CA THR A 190 5.95 -4.63 3.57
C THR A 190 5.12 -5.65 2.80
N SER A 191 5.68 -6.83 2.53
CA SER A 191 5.02 -7.92 1.77
C SER A 191 3.83 -8.50 2.51
N VAL A 192 2.62 -8.32 1.98
CA VAL A 192 1.39 -8.86 2.59
C VAL A 192 1.35 -10.39 2.52
N PHE A 193 1.87 -10.98 1.44
CA PHE A 193 2.00 -12.44 1.30
C PHE A 193 2.79 -13.03 2.47
N TYR A 194 3.93 -12.43 2.81
CA TYR A 194 4.80 -12.91 3.89
C TYR A 194 4.10 -12.89 5.26
N TYR A 195 3.23 -11.89 5.51
CA TYR A 195 2.54 -11.73 6.79
C TYR A 195 1.12 -12.34 6.83
N GLN A 196 0.66 -13.07 5.81
CA GLN A 196 -0.72 -13.62 5.79
C GLN A 196 -1.09 -14.39 7.05
N ASN A 197 -0.23 -15.32 7.49
CA ASN A 197 -0.48 -16.12 8.68
C ASN A 197 -0.65 -15.24 9.92
N TRP A 198 0.24 -14.25 10.08
CA TRP A 198 0.15 -13.29 11.17
C TRP A 198 -1.13 -12.44 11.08
N ILE A 199 -1.53 -12.00 9.88
CA ILE A 199 -2.74 -11.20 9.67
C ILE A 199 -3.98 -12.01 10.09
N ASN A 200 -4.09 -13.25 9.61
CA ASN A 200 -5.23 -14.12 9.89
C ASN A 200 -5.32 -14.47 11.39
N GLN A 201 -4.20 -14.82 12.02
CA GLN A 201 -4.13 -15.09 13.45
C GLN A 201 -4.50 -13.85 14.29
N SER A 202 -4.06 -12.67 13.87
CA SER A 202 -4.37 -11.42 14.56
C SER A 202 -5.85 -11.09 14.50
N ILE A 203 -6.47 -11.22 13.33
CA ILE A 203 -7.93 -11.04 13.17
C ILE A 203 -8.69 -12.03 14.06
N HIS A 204 -8.30 -13.31 14.04
CA HIS A 204 -8.92 -14.34 14.86
C HIS A 204 -8.83 -14.01 16.36
N ASN A 205 -7.63 -13.74 16.88
CA ASN A 205 -7.40 -13.48 18.31
C ASN A 205 -8.11 -12.21 18.79
N LEU A 206 -8.16 -11.18 17.95
CA LEU A 206 -8.87 -9.94 18.25
C LEU A 206 -10.40 -10.09 18.23
N SER A 207 -10.91 -11.10 17.50
CA SER A 207 -12.33 -11.45 17.46
C SER A 207 -12.72 -12.28 18.69
N THR A 208 -11.92 -13.29 19.06
CA THR A 208 -12.21 -14.17 20.21
C THR A 208 -12.14 -13.45 21.55
N THR A 209 -11.26 -12.46 21.69
CA THR A 209 -11.20 -11.60 22.90
C THR A 209 -12.54 -10.90 23.19
N ILE A 210 -13.36 -10.63 22.16
CA ILE A 210 -14.70 -10.05 22.32
C ILE A 210 -15.67 -11.08 22.90
N ASN A 211 -15.71 -12.27 22.32
CA ASN A 211 -16.63 -13.32 22.76
C ASN A 211 -16.40 -13.65 24.24
N ASN A 212 -15.15 -13.72 24.67
CA ASN A 212 -14.83 -13.98 26.07
C ASN A 212 -15.13 -12.78 26.99
N LYS A 213 -15.13 -11.54 26.48
CA LYS A 213 -15.47 -10.33 27.26
C LYS A 213 -16.97 -10.04 27.33
N LEU A 214 -17.77 -10.62 26.43
CA LEU A 214 -19.24 -10.55 26.45
C LEU A 214 -19.87 -11.67 27.30
N ILE A 215 -19.09 -12.68 27.70
CA ILE A 215 -19.52 -13.83 28.50
C ILE A 215 -19.12 -13.67 29.99
N MET A 216 -18.34 -12.63 30.34
CA MET A 216 -18.09 -12.20 31.73
C MET A 216 -18.83 -10.91 32.02
#